data_AF-A0ABD3EZ41-F1
#
_entry.id   AF-A0ABD3EZ41-F1
#
_cell.length_a   1.000
_cell.length_b   1.000
_cell.length_c   1.000
_cell.angle_alpha   90.00
_cell.angle_beta   90.00
_cell.angle_gamma   90.00
#
_symmetry.space_group_name_H-M   'P 1'
#
loop_
_entity.id
_entity.type
_entity.pdbx_description
1 polymer ?
#
loop_
_entity_poly.entity_id
_entity_poly.type
_entity_poly.pdbx_seq_one_letter_code
_entity_poly.pdbx_strand_id
1 'polypeptide(L)'
;MTLLFAEGSKTTQLSDARLREIVRETLQKLETQRGAKFQKAVIVPPDFTRFHSKSGVLSQYAYEYLQNKVTDVLPALGTHDAMTEDEISKMFGDMPKNLFRVHDWRNDVVTIGQVPAELIQEASDGKVNEPWPAQINKLLWEGGHDLVLSIGQVVPHEVMGMANFNKNIFVGTGGSEGINFSHFIGAVYGMERMMGRADNPLRRILNYASTNFLKKLPLIYIQTVIGRGEKGDLVTRGVFIGDDEECFMKAAELSLEVNFELLDAPIYKVVVYLDPEEFKSTWLGNKSIYRTRMAIADDGELIVLAPSVARFGEDKRIDELIRKYGYRTTPEVLAHLNANRDLMKNLSAAAHLIHGSSEGRFRITYCPGHLTKEEVESVGFGYGDLKEMSAKYPVAKLQDGWNVDADGERFFFISNPALGLWAYRGRFEGSSTPATTSTSAQTTSLSSAADTTEACLDAGVGGGPFKHT
;
A
#
# COMPACT_ATOMS: atom_id res chain seq x y z
N MET A 1 -17.44 6.05 -18.32
CA MET A 1 -17.90 5.23 -17.18
C MET A 1 -18.63 4.03 -17.72
N THR A 2 -17.87 2.98 -17.99
CA THR A 2 -18.30 1.75 -18.62
C THR A 2 -17.34 0.63 -18.21
N LEU A 3 -17.87 -0.39 -17.55
CA LEU A 3 -17.27 -1.70 -17.49
C LEU A 3 -17.24 -2.32 -18.90
N LEU A 4 -16.05 -2.48 -19.47
CA LEU A 4 -15.87 -2.98 -20.84
C LEU A 4 -15.81 -4.50 -20.90
N PHE A 5 -15.22 -5.11 -19.86
CA PHE A 5 -15.02 -6.54 -19.73
C PHE A 5 -14.88 -6.94 -18.25
N ALA A 6 -15.44 -8.09 -17.87
CA ALA A 6 -15.27 -8.70 -16.56
C ALA A 6 -15.36 -10.23 -16.68
N GLU A 7 -14.32 -10.94 -16.27
CA GLU A 7 -14.30 -12.40 -16.19
C GLU A 7 -13.50 -12.82 -14.95
N GLY A 8 -14.08 -13.61 -14.06
CA GLY A 8 -13.36 -14.11 -12.89
C GLY A 8 -14.24 -14.79 -11.84
N SER A 9 -13.63 -15.67 -11.05
CA SER A 9 -14.23 -16.31 -9.88
C SER A 9 -13.13 -16.92 -9.01
N LYS A 10 -13.49 -17.37 -7.80
CA LYS A 10 -12.54 -18.05 -6.90
C LYS A 10 -11.91 -19.33 -7.50
N THR A 11 -12.55 -19.95 -8.48
CA THR A 11 -12.07 -21.18 -9.13
C THR A 11 -11.53 -20.95 -10.55
N THR A 12 -11.81 -19.80 -11.17
CA THR A 12 -11.31 -19.46 -12.51
C THR A 12 -9.78 -19.50 -12.56
N GLN A 13 -9.24 -19.97 -13.69
CA GLN A 13 -7.80 -19.89 -14.01
C GLN A 13 -7.66 -19.44 -15.47
N LEU A 14 -7.39 -18.15 -15.67
CA LEU A 14 -7.22 -17.59 -17.02
C LEU A 14 -5.81 -17.86 -17.53
N SER A 15 -5.72 -18.46 -18.72
CA SER A 15 -4.45 -18.67 -19.42
C SER A 15 -3.95 -17.38 -20.07
N ASP A 16 -2.63 -17.29 -20.28
CA ASP A 16 -2.01 -16.15 -20.96
C ASP A 16 -2.56 -15.97 -22.41
N ALA A 17 -2.92 -17.07 -23.09
CA ALA A 17 -3.59 -17.02 -24.39
C ALA A 17 -4.97 -16.33 -24.31
N ARG A 18 -5.77 -16.65 -23.28
CA ARG A 18 -7.07 -16.01 -23.06
C ARG A 18 -6.90 -14.53 -22.72
N LEU A 19 -5.87 -14.17 -21.93
CA LEU A 19 -5.54 -12.77 -21.62
C LEU A 19 -5.21 -11.96 -22.87
N ARG A 20 -4.44 -12.54 -23.81
CA ARG A 20 -4.13 -11.90 -25.10
C ARG A 20 -5.38 -11.61 -25.92
N GLU A 21 -6.30 -12.57 -25.99
CA GLU A 21 -7.58 -12.39 -26.68
C GLU A 21 -8.41 -11.26 -26.06
N ILE A 22 -8.56 -11.26 -24.73
CA ILE A 22 -9.33 -10.26 -24.00
C ILE A 22 -8.79 -8.84 -24.25
N VAL A 23 -7.46 -8.66 -24.17
CA VAL A 23 -6.83 -7.34 -24.42
C VAL A 23 -7.10 -6.89 -25.85
N ARG A 24 -6.88 -7.78 -26.84
CA ARG A 24 -7.12 -7.48 -28.26
C ARG A 24 -8.58 -7.11 -28.53
N GLU A 25 -9.52 -7.91 -28.06
CA GLU A 25 -10.95 -7.69 -28.26
C GLU A 25 -11.42 -6.39 -27.61
N THR A 26 -10.92 -6.07 -26.41
CA THR A 26 -11.29 -4.85 -25.70
C THR A 26 -10.76 -3.59 -26.40
N LEU A 27 -9.50 -3.60 -26.85
CA LEU A 27 -8.92 -2.48 -27.59
C LEU A 27 -9.62 -2.28 -28.94
N GLN A 28 -9.94 -3.37 -29.66
CA GLN A 28 -10.71 -3.29 -30.90
C GLN A 28 -12.12 -2.72 -30.70
N LYS A 29 -12.80 -3.14 -29.62
CA LYS A 29 -14.11 -2.60 -29.25
C LYS A 29 -14.03 -1.10 -28.95
N LEU A 30 -12.99 -0.65 -28.24
CA LEU A 30 -12.75 0.76 -27.95
C LEU A 30 -12.52 1.60 -29.21
N GLU A 31 -11.68 1.15 -30.14
CA GLU A 31 -11.47 1.85 -31.42
C GLU A 31 -12.78 1.95 -32.22
N THR A 32 -13.56 0.87 -32.25
CA THR A 32 -14.87 0.84 -32.92
C THR A 32 -15.84 1.83 -32.30
N GLN A 33 -15.94 1.88 -30.96
CA GLN A 33 -16.82 2.79 -30.23
C GLN A 33 -16.41 4.26 -30.40
N ARG A 34 -15.11 4.55 -30.48
CA ARG A 34 -14.60 5.91 -30.71
C ARG A 34 -14.66 6.34 -32.17
N GLY A 35 -14.89 5.41 -33.10
CA GLY A 35 -14.89 5.67 -34.54
C GLY A 35 -13.52 6.09 -35.10
N ALA A 36 -12.43 5.83 -34.37
CA ALA A 36 -11.07 6.20 -34.73
C ALA A 36 -10.06 5.25 -34.09
N LYS A 37 -8.93 5.05 -34.78
CA LYS A 37 -7.78 4.31 -34.25
C LYS A 37 -6.94 5.18 -33.33
N PHE A 38 -6.33 4.55 -32.33
CA PHE A 38 -5.38 5.23 -31.45
C PHE A 38 -4.13 5.68 -32.24
N GLN A 39 -3.63 6.86 -31.90
CA GLN A 39 -2.44 7.46 -32.51
C GLN A 39 -1.28 7.54 -31.53
N LYS A 40 -1.54 7.72 -30.24
CA LYS A 40 -0.51 7.89 -29.21
C LYS A 40 -0.98 7.34 -27.86
N ALA A 41 -0.51 6.15 -27.52
CA ALA A 41 -0.82 5.46 -26.29
C ALA A 41 0.36 5.46 -25.31
N VAL A 42 0.04 5.52 -24.02
CA VAL A 42 0.97 5.23 -22.92
C VAL A 42 0.45 4.06 -22.11
N ILE A 43 1.34 3.14 -21.74
CA ILE A 43 1.05 2.03 -20.83
C ILE A 43 1.63 2.38 -19.46
N VAL A 44 0.82 2.28 -18.41
CA VAL A 44 1.19 2.55 -17.01
C VAL A 44 1.07 1.25 -16.22
N PRO A 45 2.08 0.34 -16.30
CA PRO A 45 2.13 -0.89 -15.50
C PRO A 45 2.65 -0.59 -14.08
N PRO A 46 2.55 -1.53 -13.11
CA PRO A 46 3.33 -1.43 -11.89
C PRO A 46 4.81 -1.73 -12.16
N ASP A 47 5.64 -1.53 -11.15
CA ASP A 47 7.06 -1.87 -11.18
C ASP A 47 7.34 -3.37 -10.93
N PHE A 48 8.63 -3.72 -10.82
CA PHE A 48 9.07 -5.09 -10.62
C PHE A 48 8.61 -5.73 -9.31
N THR A 49 8.30 -4.94 -8.28
CA THR A 49 7.76 -5.46 -7.00
C THR A 49 6.39 -6.13 -7.15
N ARG A 50 5.77 -5.97 -8.33
CA ARG A 50 4.53 -6.63 -8.75
C ARG A 50 4.74 -7.59 -9.93
N PHE A 51 5.93 -8.18 -10.09
CA PHE A 51 6.25 -9.11 -11.18
C PHE A 51 5.17 -10.18 -11.44
N HIS A 52 4.58 -10.74 -10.38
CA HIS A 52 3.56 -11.79 -10.48
C HIS A 52 2.15 -11.29 -10.81
N SER A 53 1.93 -9.99 -11.02
CA SER A 53 0.62 -9.39 -11.29
C SER A 53 0.03 -9.72 -12.66
N LYS A 54 0.81 -10.35 -13.54
CA LYS A 54 0.56 -10.48 -15.00
C LYS A 54 0.52 -9.16 -15.76
N SER A 55 0.85 -8.02 -15.13
CA SER A 55 0.85 -6.72 -15.81
C SER A 55 1.89 -6.63 -16.92
N GLY A 56 3.05 -7.28 -16.77
CA GLY A 56 4.07 -7.33 -17.82
C GLY A 56 3.61 -8.11 -19.07
N VAL A 57 2.91 -9.22 -18.86
CA VAL A 57 2.28 -10.02 -19.94
C VAL A 57 1.17 -9.22 -20.63
N LEU A 58 0.28 -8.56 -19.87
CA LEU A 58 -0.77 -7.71 -20.44
C LEU A 58 -0.22 -6.49 -21.19
N SER A 59 0.89 -5.91 -20.71
CA SER A 59 1.58 -4.81 -21.39
C SER A 59 2.13 -5.25 -22.74
N GLN A 60 2.70 -6.47 -22.82
CA GLN A 60 3.15 -7.06 -24.08
C GLN A 60 1.99 -7.24 -25.07
N TYR A 61 0.83 -7.71 -24.63
CA TYR A 61 -0.33 -7.87 -25.50
C TYR A 61 -0.95 -6.54 -25.95
N ALA A 62 -0.97 -5.54 -25.07
CA ALA A 62 -1.36 -4.18 -25.45
C ALA A 62 -0.38 -3.59 -26.49
N TYR A 63 0.92 -3.78 -26.29
CA TYR A 63 1.96 -3.37 -27.24
C TYR A 63 1.87 -4.13 -28.56
N GLU A 64 1.59 -5.42 -28.55
CA GLU A 64 1.43 -6.22 -29.76
C GLU A 64 0.29 -5.69 -30.64
N TYR A 65 -0.83 -5.31 -30.02
CA TYR A 65 -1.98 -4.74 -30.71
C TYR A 65 -1.75 -3.31 -31.20
N LEU A 66 -1.22 -2.45 -30.34
CA LEU A 66 -1.05 -1.01 -30.60
C LEU A 66 0.24 -0.69 -31.37
N GLN A 67 1.25 -1.55 -31.31
CA GLN A 67 2.54 -1.45 -32.00
C GLN A 67 3.19 -0.07 -31.81
N ASN A 68 3.52 0.61 -32.92
CA ASN A 68 4.15 1.92 -32.95
C ASN A 68 3.30 3.05 -32.37
N LYS A 69 2.04 2.78 -32.00
CA LYS A 69 1.19 3.74 -31.28
C LYS A 69 1.54 3.83 -29.80
N VAL A 70 2.18 2.81 -29.22
CA VAL A 70 2.74 2.92 -27.87
C VAL A 70 4.01 3.74 -27.95
N THR A 71 3.95 4.98 -27.47
CA THR A 71 5.13 5.87 -27.46
C THR A 71 5.89 5.80 -26.15
N ASP A 72 5.21 5.41 -25.07
CA ASP A 72 5.75 5.43 -23.73
C ASP A 72 5.21 4.27 -22.89
N VAL A 73 6.07 3.72 -22.05
CA VAL A 73 5.72 2.84 -20.94
C VAL A 73 6.25 3.52 -19.67
N LEU A 74 5.35 3.87 -18.76
CA LEU A 74 5.67 4.55 -17.51
C LEU A 74 5.35 3.63 -16.34
N PRO A 75 6.30 2.79 -15.88
CA PRO A 75 6.13 2.02 -14.66
C PRO A 75 5.77 2.93 -13.48
N ALA A 76 4.71 2.56 -12.77
CA ALA A 76 4.15 3.30 -11.66
C ALA A 76 4.94 3.03 -10.36
N LEU A 77 6.14 3.60 -10.29
CA LEU A 77 7.13 3.37 -9.21
C LEU A 77 6.67 3.86 -7.84
N GLY A 78 5.86 4.92 -7.79
CA GLY A 78 5.71 5.71 -6.57
C GLY A 78 7.07 6.18 -6.07
N THR A 79 7.45 5.79 -4.86
CA THR A 79 8.74 6.16 -4.26
C THR A 79 9.87 5.17 -4.52
N HIS A 80 9.63 4.07 -5.23
CA HIS A 80 10.59 3.01 -5.45
C HIS A 80 11.71 3.40 -6.42
N ASP A 81 12.80 2.62 -6.39
CA ASP A 81 13.90 2.76 -7.33
C ASP A 81 13.49 2.44 -8.77
N ALA A 82 14.25 2.99 -9.72
CA ALA A 82 14.05 2.69 -11.12
C ALA A 82 14.32 1.20 -11.41
N MET A 83 13.48 0.61 -12.26
CA MET A 83 13.69 -0.77 -12.72
C MET A 83 14.99 -0.87 -13.51
N THR A 84 15.78 -1.89 -13.20
CA THR A 84 16.95 -2.26 -13.99
C THR A 84 16.56 -2.82 -15.35
N GLU A 85 17.50 -2.83 -16.29
CA GLU A 85 17.25 -3.43 -17.62
C GLU A 85 16.89 -4.91 -17.54
N ASP A 86 17.47 -5.66 -16.60
CA ASP A 86 17.19 -7.07 -16.39
C ASP A 86 15.79 -7.29 -15.84
N GLU A 87 15.35 -6.45 -14.89
CA GLU A 87 13.97 -6.47 -14.38
C GLU A 87 12.96 -6.12 -15.47
N ILE A 88 13.27 -5.12 -16.32
CA ILE A 88 12.44 -4.76 -17.48
C ILE A 88 12.33 -5.95 -18.44
N SER A 89 13.44 -6.53 -18.86
CA SER A 89 13.44 -7.69 -19.77
C SER A 89 12.71 -8.90 -19.17
N LYS A 90 12.90 -9.15 -17.87
CA LYS A 90 12.23 -10.26 -17.18
C LYS A 90 10.72 -10.06 -17.08
N MET A 91 10.25 -8.85 -16.79
CA MET A 91 8.82 -8.56 -16.60
C MET A 91 8.08 -8.34 -17.93
N PHE A 92 8.69 -7.65 -18.89
CA PHE A 92 8.04 -7.17 -20.11
C PHE A 92 8.54 -7.85 -21.39
N GLY A 93 9.42 -8.86 -21.29
CA GLY A 93 9.90 -9.63 -22.43
C GLY A 93 10.65 -8.76 -23.45
N ASP A 94 10.28 -8.91 -24.72
CA ASP A 94 10.96 -8.27 -25.86
C ASP A 94 10.43 -6.85 -26.17
N MET A 95 9.64 -6.24 -25.27
CA MET A 95 9.21 -4.86 -25.46
C MET A 95 10.43 -3.92 -25.60
N PRO A 96 10.46 -3.01 -26.59
CA PRO A 96 11.61 -2.14 -26.79
C PRO A 96 11.92 -1.30 -25.54
N LYS A 97 13.12 -1.47 -24.98
CA LYS A 97 13.59 -0.79 -23.76
C LYS A 97 13.52 0.74 -23.88
N ASN A 98 13.66 1.29 -25.08
CA ASN A 98 13.59 2.73 -25.33
C ASN A 98 12.17 3.32 -25.18
N LEU A 99 11.12 2.50 -25.00
CA LEU A 99 9.78 2.97 -24.64
C LEU A 99 9.65 3.28 -23.15
N PHE A 100 10.50 2.68 -22.30
CA PHE A 100 10.38 2.81 -20.85
C PHE A 100 10.84 4.18 -20.37
N ARG A 101 10.11 4.74 -19.41
CA ARG A 101 10.32 6.03 -18.79
C ARG A 101 10.49 5.84 -17.30
N VAL A 102 11.45 6.54 -16.69
CA VAL A 102 11.65 6.51 -15.25
C VAL A 102 10.82 7.62 -14.63
N HIS A 103 9.91 7.25 -13.71
CA HIS A 103 9.12 8.21 -12.96
C HIS A 103 9.97 8.87 -11.88
N ASP A 104 10.11 10.20 -11.93
CA ASP A 104 10.74 10.99 -10.86
C ASP A 104 9.65 11.70 -10.04
N TRP A 105 9.29 11.07 -8.92
CA TRP A 105 8.26 11.55 -7.98
C TRP A 105 8.66 12.84 -7.24
N ARG A 106 9.91 13.28 -7.34
CA ARG A 106 10.40 14.51 -6.71
C ARG A 106 10.35 15.71 -7.65
N ASN A 107 10.79 15.53 -8.90
CA ASN A 107 11.01 16.65 -9.82
C ASN A 107 10.14 16.63 -11.08
N ASP A 108 9.58 15.47 -11.44
CA ASP A 108 8.84 15.27 -12.69
C ASP A 108 7.33 15.07 -12.49
N VAL A 109 6.75 15.95 -11.68
CA VAL A 109 5.31 15.93 -11.36
C VAL A 109 4.67 17.30 -11.52
N VAL A 110 3.36 17.30 -11.72
CA VAL A 110 2.51 18.49 -11.78
C VAL A 110 1.31 18.30 -10.86
N THR A 111 0.96 19.35 -10.11
CA THR A 111 -0.28 19.38 -9.31
C THR A 111 -1.43 19.82 -10.21
N ILE A 112 -2.36 18.91 -10.49
CA ILE A 112 -3.48 19.12 -11.43
C ILE A 112 -4.77 19.58 -10.73
N GLY A 113 -4.76 19.62 -9.41
CA GLY A 113 -5.87 20.05 -8.59
C GLY A 113 -5.58 19.82 -7.10
N GLN A 114 -6.50 20.28 -6.25
CA GLN A 114 -6.47 20.03 -4.82
C GLN A 114 -7.83 19.50 -4.40
N VAL A 115 -7.84 18.38 -3.69
CA VAL A 115 -9.06 17.88 -3.04
C VAL A 115 -9.32 18.80 -1.83
N PRO A 116 -10.53 19.37 -1.69
CA PRO A 116 -10.85 20.31 -0.62
C PRO A 116 -10.57 19.74 0.78
N ALA A 117 -10.10 20.60 1.69
CA ALA A 117 -9.76 20.23 3.06
C ALA A 117 -10.97 19.66 3.81
N GLU A 118 -12.18 20.10 3.50
CA GLU A 118 -13.42 19.63 4.10
C GLU A 118 -13.64 18.13 3.82
N LEU A 119 -13.30 17.66 2.61
CA LEU A 119 -13.37 16.24 2.28
C LEU A 119 -12.29 15.43 3.00
N ILE A 120 -11.11 16.02 3.22
CA ILE A 120 -10.03 15.38 3.99
C ILE A 120 -10.40 15.30 5.47
N GLN A 121 -11.07 16.35 5.98
CA GLN A 121 -11.56 16.42 7.34
C GLN A 121 -12.65 15.38 7.59
N GLU A 122 -13.63 15.27 6.70
CA GLU A 122 -14.63 14.19 6.76
C GLU A 122 -13.94 12.82 6.67
N ALA A 123 -13.00 12.66 5.75
CA ALA A 123 -12.31 11.40 5.52
C ALA A 123 -11.42 10.93 6.69
N SER A 124 -11.00 11.85 7.56
CA SER A 124 -10.08 11.59 8.67
C SER A 124 -10.77 11.64 10.05
N ASP A 125 -12.11 11.67 10.09
CA ASP A 125 -12.90 11.88 11.31
C ASP A 125 -12.49 13.17 12.06
N GLY A 126 -12.23 14.25 11.31
CA GLY A 126 -11.86 15.56 11.85
C GLY A 126 -10.38 15.73 12.21
N LYS A 127 -9.54 14.71 12.03
CA LYS A 127 -8.14 14.71 12.50
C LYS A 127 -7.16 15.42 11.56
N VAL A 128 -7.54 15.63 10.29
CA VAL A 128 -6.72 16.27 9.26
C VAL A 128 -7.55 17.29 8.53
N ASN A 129 -7.09 18.54 8.43
CA ASN A 129 -7.82 19.63 7.80
C ASN A 129 -6.96 20.42 6.80
N GLU A 130 -6.29 19.71 5.92
CA GLU A 130 -5.46 20.29 4.85
C GLU A 130 -5.92 19.76 3.50
N PRO A 131 -5.85 20.56 2.43
CA PRO A 131 -6.21 20.09 1.09
C PRO A 131 -5.19 19.05 0.60
N TRP A 132 -5.68 18.01 -0.09
CA TRP A 132 -4.78 16.99 -0.65
C TRP A 132 -4.35 17.35 -2.08
N PRO A 133 -3.04 17.47 -2.37
CA PRO A 133 -2.55 17.85 -3.68
C PRO A 133 -2.58 16.67 -4.65
N ALA A 134 -3.41 16.78 -5.69
CA ALA A 134 -3.49 15.78 -6.76
C ALA A 134 -2.29 15.94 -7.70
N GLN A 135 -1.21 15.23 -7.40
CA GLN A 135 0.02 15.22 -8.21
C GLN A 135 0.07 13.99 -9.11
N ILE A 136 0.48 14.19 -10.37
CA ILE A 136 0.76 13.12 -11.34
C ILE A 136 1.98 13.48 -12.20
N ASN A 137 2.55 12.51 -12.90
CA ASN A 137 3.69 12.71 -13.76
C ASN A 137 3.37 13.61 -14.98
N LYS A 138 4.31 14.49 -15.35
CA LYS A 138 4.13 15.45 -16.45
C LYS A 138 3.89 14.78 -17.79
N LEU A 139 4.54 13.64 -18.06
CA LEU A 139 4.33 12.89 -19.29
C LEU A 139 2.87 12.47 -19.46
N LEU A 140 2.22 12.01 -18.39
CA LEU A 140 0.80 11.64 -18.46
C LEU A 140 -0.09 12.86 -18.67
N TRP A 141 0.19 13.97 -17.98
CA TRP A 141 -0.67 15.14 -18.02
C TRP A 141 -0.54 15.99 -19.30
N GLU A 142 0.68 16.08 -19.84
CA GLU A 142 1.05 17.01 -20.91
C GLU A 142 1.47 16.27 -22.20
N GLY A 143 1.68 14.95 -22.14
CA GLY A 143 2.18 14.15 -23.26
C GLY A 143 1.21 13.99 -24.43
N GLY A 144 -0.06 14.37 -24.29
CA GLY A 144 -1.04 14.37 -25.38
C GLY A 144 -1.42 12.97 -25.88
N HIS A 145 -1.40 11.98 -24.99
CA HIS A 145 -1.82 10.61 -25.30
C HIS A 145 -3.34 10.54 -25.52
N ASP A 146 -3.77 9.84 -26.56
CA ASP A 146 -5.18 9.57 -26.85
C ASP A 146 -5.68 8.24 -26.24
N LEU A 147 -4.77 7.51 -25.58
CA LEU A 147 -5.06 6.36 -24.72
C LEU A 147 -4.05 6.27 -23.56
N VAL A 148 -4.56 6.15 -22.33
CA VAL A 148 -3.75 5.79 -21.16
C VAL A 148 -4.23 4.42 -20.66
N LEU A 149 -3.38 3.39 -20.76
CA LEU A 149 -3.66 2.05 -20.24
C LEU A 149 -3.03 1.86 -18.88
N SER A 150 -3.80 2.01 -17.80
CA SER A 150 -3.34 1.69 -16.45
C SER A 150 -3.53 0.20 -16.17
N ILE A 151 -2.45 -0.56 -16.21
CA ILE A 151 -2.46 -2.00 -16.01
C ILE A 151 -1.96 -2.31 -14.60
N GLY A 152 -2.62 -3.21 -13.87
CA GLY A 152 -2.18 -3.56 -12.52
C GLY A 152 -2.96 -4.72 -11.90
N GLN A 153 -2.57 -5.12 -10.70
CA GLN A 153 -3.27 -6.12 -9.89
C GLN A 153 -4.04 -5.45 -8.75
N VAL A 154 -5.30 -5.86 -8.57
CA VAL A 154 -6.05 -5.58 -7.34
C VAL A 154 -5.72 -6.65 -6.30
N VAL A 155 -5.23 -6.20 -5.15
CA VAL A 155 -4.74 -7.02 -4.03
C VAL A 155 -4.88 -6.22 -2.73
N PRO A 156 -5.08 -6.85 -1.57
CA PRO A 156 -5.19 -6.13 -0.30
C PRO A 156 -3.97 -5.25 -0.02
N HIS A 157 -4.21 -4.05 0.50
CA HIS A 157 -3.18 -3.03 0.71
C HIS A 157 -3.38 -2.32 2.04
N GLU A 158 -2.32 -2.22 2.84
CA GLU A 158 -2.35 -1.69 4.20
C GLU A 158 -2.74 -0.21 4.30
N VAL A 159 -2.28 0.61 3.35
CA VAL A 159 -2.61 2.04 3.29
C VAL A 159 -3.92 2.34 2.53
N MET A 160 -4.23 1.60 1.47
CA MET A 160 -5.29 1.96 0.51
C MET A 160 -6.53 1.04 0.56
N GLY A 161 -6.53 0.08 1.48
CA GLY A 161 -7.47 -1.03 1.57
C GLY A 161 -7.27 -2.09 0.49
N MET A 162 -7.35 -1.68 -0.77
CA MET A 162 -7.00 -2.47 -1.96
C MET A 162 -6.02 -1.69 -2.85
N ALA A 163 -5.09 -2.36 -3.52
CA ALA A 163 -4.14 -1.72 -4.44
C ALA A 163 -4.79 -1.34 -5.79
N ASN A 164 -4.02 -0.69 -6.67
CA ASN A 164 -4.39 -0.36 -8.06
C ASN A 164 -5.55 0.68 -8.20
N PHE A 165 -6.14 0.74 -9.39
CA PHE A 165 -7.09 1.77 -9.83
C PHE A 165 -6.48 3.17 -9.72
N ASN A 166 -7.21 4.17 -9.20
CA ASN A 166 -6.70 5.54 -9.04
C ASN A 166 -5.39 5.63 -8.23
N LYS A 167 -5.04 4.63 -7.40
CA LYS A 167 -3.73 4.55 -6.74
C LYS A 167 -2.58 4.49 -7.75
N ASN A 168 -2.75 3.74 -8.84
CA ASN A 168 -1.70 3.56 -9.84
C ASN A 168 -1.32 4.89 -10.51
N ILE A 169 -2.32 5.78 -10.66
CA ILE A 169 -2.12 7.12 -11.21
C ILE A 169 -1.60 8.09 -10.14
N PHE A 170 -2.36 8.32 -9.07
CA PHE A 170 -2.05 9.39 -8.10
C PHE A 170 -0.95 9.07 -7.09
N VAL A 171 -0.63 7.80 -6.90
CA VAL A 171 0.46 7.37 -6.01
C VAL A 171 1.58 6.80 -6.85
N GLY A 172 1.27 5.86 -7.75
CA GLY A 172 2.28 5.20 -8.58
C GLY A 172 2.97 6.12 -9.58
N THR A 173 2.28 7.15 -10.08
CA THR A 173 2.88 8.23 -10.89
C THR A 173 2.80 9.58 -10.19
N GLY A 174 2.60 9.57 -8.87
CA GLY A 174 2.33 10.74 -8.04
C GLY A 174 3.57 11.49 -7.57
N GLY A 175 3.35 12.62 -6.90
CA GLY A 175 4.42 13.43 -6.30
C GLY A 175 4.60 13.19 -4.80
N SER A 176 5.76 13.63 -4.29
CA SER A 176 6.15 13.51 -2.87
C SER A 176 5.05 13.94 -1.89
N GLU A 177 4.43 15.10 -2.10
CA GLU A 177 3.42 15.65 -1.19
C GLU A 177 2.15 14.80 -1.21
N GLY A 178 1.64 14.48 -2.40
CA GLY A 178 0.43 13.66 -2.56
C GLY A 178 0.62 12.24 -2.00
N ILE A 179 1.79 11.64 -2.25
CA ILE A 179 2.12 10.29 -1.74
C ILE A 179 2.22 10.30 -0.21
N ASN A 180 3.05 11.17 0.36
CA ASN A 180 3.28 11.21 1.82
C ASN A 180 2.00 11.56 2.58
N PHE A 181 1.21 12.51 2.06
CA PHE A 181 -0.03 12.91 2.71
C PHE A 181 -1.10 11.82 2.64
N SER A 182 -1.15 11.06 1.53
CA SER A 182 -2.03 9.88 1.44
C SER A 182 -1.69 8.84 2.52
N HIS A 183 -0.41 8.55 2.73
CA HIS A 183 0.03 7.60 3.77
C HIS A 183 -0.38 8.07 5.16
N PHE A 184 -0.19 9.36 5.45
CA PHE A 184 -0.57 9.94 6.73
C PHE A 184 -2.09 9.92 6.98
N ILE A 185 -2.90 10.32 5.99
CA ILE A 185 -4.37 10.25 6.10
C ILE A 185 -4.81 8.80 6.36
N GLY A 186 -4.25 7.82 5.63
CA GLY A 186 -4.57 6.41 5.83
C GLY A 186 -4.19 5.90 7.23
N ALA A 187 -3.02 6.30 7.74
CA ALA A 187 -2.60 5.98 9.09
C ALA A 187 -3.55 6.54 10.15
N VAL A 188 -3.94 7.81 10.02
CA VAL A 188 -4.80 8.52 10.97
C VAL A 188 -6.24 7.98 10.99
N TYR A 189 -6.75 7.52 9.85
CA TYR A 189 -8.06 6.88 9.77
C TYR A 189 -8.08 5.49 10.42
N GLY A 190 -6.96 4.76 10.30
CA GLY A 190 -6.70 3.50 11.02
C GLY A 190 -6.71 2.28 10.10
N MET A 191 -5.61 1.51 10.14
CA MET A 191 -5.37 0.37 9.25
C MET A 191 -6.48 -0.70 9.30
N GLU A 192 -7.02 -1.00 10.48
CA GLU A 192 -8.06 -2.02 10.65
C GLU A 192 -9.38 -1.64 9.98
N ARG A 193 -9.62 -0.34 9.83
CA ARG A 193 -10.80 0.19 9.14
C ARG A 193 -10.61 0.26 7.63
N MET A 194 -9.38 0.15 7.13
CA MET A 194 -9.07 0.26 5.69
C MET A 194 -8.79 -1.08 5.04
N MET A 195 -8.04 -1.95 5.71
CA MET A 195 -7.47 -3.17 5.13
C MET A 195 -8.55 -4.02 4.46
N GLY A 196 -8.36 -4.33 3.17
CA GLY A 196 -9.31 -5.14 2.39
C GLY A 196 -10.61 -4.44 2.00
N ARG A 197 -10.74 -3.13 2.26
CA ARG A 197 -11.94 -2.36 1.88
C ARG A 197 -11.66 -1.53 0.64
N ALA A 198 -12.40 -1.86 -0.42
CA ALA A 198 -12.34 -1.11 -1.67
C ALA A 198 -12.84 0.33 -1.49
N ASP A 199 -13.96 0.50 -0.77
CA ASP A 199 -14.47 1.80 -0.35
C ASP A 199 -13.91 2.17 1.03
N ASN A 200 -13.13 3.24 1.06
CA ASN A 200 -12.58 3.84 2.26
C ASN A 200 -12.29 5.33 1.99
N PRO A 201 -12.06 6.15 3.03
CA PRO A 201 -11.96 7.59 2.82
C PRO A 201 -10.81 8.02 1.92
N LEU A 202 -9.66 7.37 1.99
CA LEU A 202 -8.54 7.66 1.11
C LEU A 202 -8.85 7.28 -0.35
N ARG A 203 -9.61 6.20 -0.58
CA ARG A 203 -10.13 5.88 -1.91
C ARG A 203 -11.05 6.98 -2.42
N ARG A 204 -11.97 7.49 -1.59
CA ARG A 204 -12.89 8.56 -1.96
C ARG A 204 -12.15 9.84 -2.33
N ILE A 205 -11.06 10.17 -1.64
CA ILE A 205 -10.16 11.28 -1.99
C ILE A 205 -9.58 11.10 -3.39
N LEU A 206 -9.01 9.93 -3.69
CA LEU A 206 -8.46 9.65 -5.03
C LEU A 206 -9.55 9.60 -6.12
N ASN A 207 -10.74 9.07 -5.80
CA ASN A 207 -11.86 9.03 -6.73
C ASN A 207 -12.40 10.44 -7.03
N TYR A 208 -12.44 11.32 -6.03
CA TYR A 208 -12.74 12.74 -6.22
C TYR A 208 -11.73 13.37 -7.18
N ALA A 209 -10.43 13.18 -6.94
CA ALA A 209 -9.37 13.72 -7.79
C ALA A 209 -9.48 13.20 -9.23
N SER A 210 -9.78 11.90 -9.39
CA SER A 210 -10.01 11.28 -10.70
C SER A 210 -11.18 11.93 -11.44
N THR A 211 -12.34 12.01 -10.77
CA THR A 211 -13.58 12.54 -11.33
C THR A 211 -13.47 14.01 -11.72
N ASN A 212 -12.77 14.81 -10.91
CA ASN A 212 -12.71 16.25 -11.08
C ASN A 212 -11.54 16.70 -11.98
N PHE A 213 -10.39 16.02 -11.90
CA PHE A 213 -9.15 16.52 -12.51
C PHE A 213 -8.67 15.68 -13.70
N LEU A 214 -9.01 14.39 -13.80
CA LEU A 214 -8.54 13.53 -14.90
C LEU A 214 -9.46 13.52 -16.13
N LYS A 215 -10.46 14.41 -16.22
CA LYS A 215 -11.48 14.42 -17.29
C LYS A 215 -10.91 14.43 -18.71
N LYS A 216 -9.73 15.04 -18.92
CA LYS A 216 -9.08 15.11 -20.23
C LYS A 216 -8.25 13.86 -20.57
N LEU A 217 -7.99 12.98 -19.60
CA LEU A 217 -7.19 11.78 -19.81
C LEU A 217 -8.09 10.62 -20.28
N PRO A 218 -7.82 10.02 -21.44
CA PRO A 218 -8.56 8.87 -21.96
C PRO A 218 -8.09 7.57 -21.27
N LEU A 219 -8.34 7.48 -19.96
CA LEU A 219 -7.86 6.43 -19.08
C LEU A 219 -8.71 5.16 -19.14
N ILE A 220 -8.06 4.02 -19.33
CA ILE A 220 -8.66 2.68 -19.23
C ILE A 220 -7.83 1.87 -18.24
N TYR A 221 -8.49 1.22 -17.30
CA TYR A 221 -7.89 0.30 -16.35
C TYR A 221 -7.96 -1.14 -16.86
N ILE A 222 -6.86 -1.89 -16.76
CA ILE A 222 -6.83 -3.34 -16.93
C ILE A 222 -6.36 -3.94 -15.59
N GLN A 223 -7.30 -4.58 -14.88
CA GLN A 223 -7.13 -4.98 -13.50
C GLN A 223 -7.16 -6.50 -13.38
N THR A 224 -6.06 -7.10 -12.95
CA THR A 224 -5.98 -8.53 -12.65
C THR A 224 -6.28 -8.81 -11.19
N VAL A 225 -6.80 -10.00 -10.92
CA VAL A 225 -6.78 -10.60 -9.59
C VAL A 225 -6.00 -11.90 -9.70
N ILE A 226 -4.93 -12.01 -8.92
CA ILE A 226 -4.06 -13.19 -8.87
C ILE A 226 -4.31 -13.91 -7.55
N GLY A 227 -4.50 -15.22 -7.59
CA GLY A 227 -4.68 -16.06 -6.40
C GLY A 227 -3.86 -17.34 -6.49
N ARG A 228 -3.93 -18.18 -5.45
CA ARG A 228 -3.29 -19.51 -5.47
C ARG A 228 -4.18 -20.54 -6.16
N GLY A 229 -3.62 -21.32 -7.08
CA GLY A 229 -4.23 -22.50 -7.71
C GLY A 229 -4.22 -23.72 -6.79
N GLU A 230 -4.77 -24.84 -7.27
CA GLU A 230 -4.87 -26.09 -6.48
C GLU A 230 -3.51 -26.66 -6.10
N LYS A 231 -2.47 -26.40 -6.89
CA LYS A 231 -1.09 -26.86 -6.64
C LYS A 231 -0.25 -25.82 -5.91
N GLY A 232 -0.84 -24.73 -5.45
CA GLY A 232 -0.16 -23.62 -4.78
C GLY A 232 0.53 -22.63 -5.73
N ASP A 233 0.45 -22.85 -7.04
CA ASP A 233 0.95 -21.95 -8.08
C ASP A 233 0.10 -20.66 -8.18
N LEU A 234 0.70 -19.56 -8.65
CA LEU A 234 -0.03 -18.32 -8.84
C LEU A 234 -0.80 -18.35 -10.17
N VAL A 235 -2.10 -18.14 -10.09
CA VAL A 235 -3.02 -18.17 -11.23
C VAL A 235 -3.83 -16.89 -11.33
N THR A 236 -4.18 -16.50 -12.55
CA THR A 236 -5.08 -15.37 -12.79
C THR A 236 -6.52 -15.78 -12.51
N ARG A 237 -7.07 -15.30 -11.38
CA ARG A 237 -8.45 -15.58 -10.94
C ARG A 237 -9.48 -14.71 -11.66
N GLY A 238 -9.08 -13.53 -12.12
CA GLY A 238 -9.95 -12.67 -12.93
C GLY A 238 -9.25 -11.50 -13.60
N VAL A 239 -9.94 -10.93 -14.58
CA VAL A 239 -9.58 -9.71 -15.30
C VAL A 239 -10.80 -8.81 -15.46
N PHE A 240 -10.61 -7.54 -15.14
CA PHE A 240 -11.64 -6.51 -15.20
C PHE A 240 -11.08 -5.32 -15.97
N ILE A 241 -11.79 -4.86 -17.00
CA ILE A 241 -11.36 -3.76 -17.87
C ILE A 241 -12.47 -2.73 -17.97
N GLY A 242 -12.13 -1.46 -17.73
CA GLY A 242 -13.10 -0.36 -17.72
C GLY A 242 -12.47 0.97 -17.31
N ASP A 243 -13.29 2.01 -17.22
CA ASP A 243 -12.88 3.38 -16.84
C ASP A 243 -13.63 3.89 -15.59
N ASP A 244 -14.35 3.01 -14.89
CA ASP A 244 -15.21 3.36 -13.76
C ASP A 244 -14.88 2.63 -12.48
N GLU A 245 -15.53 3.07 -11.40
CA GLU A 245 -15.41 2.47 -10.08
C GLU A 245 -16.00 1.06 -10.01
N GLU A 246 -17.04 0.74 -10.81
CA GLU A 246 -17.61 -0.61 -10.87
C GLU A 246 -16.54 -1.65 -11.26
N CYS A 247 -15.70 -1.32 -12.24
CA CYS A 247 -14.55 -2.14 -12.64
C CYS A 247 -13.63 -2.47 -11.46
N PHE A 248 -13.28 -1.47 -10.65
CA PHE A 248 -12.44 -1.67 -9.47
C PHE A 248 -13.16 -2.46 -8.37
N MET A 249 -14.43 -2.16 -8.11
CA MET A 249 -15.21 -2.82 -7.05
C MET A 249 -15.36 -4.32 -7.31
N LYS A 250 -15.64 -4.74 -8.55
CA LYS A 250 -15.71 -6.17 -8.92
C LYS A 250 -14.37 -6.88 -8.75
N ALA A 251 -13.27 -6.24 -9.15
CA ALA A 251 -11.93 -6.79 -8.96
C ALA A 251 -11.57 -6.90 -7.47
N ALA A 252 -11.96 -5.92 -6.66
CA ALA A 252 -11.73 -5.92 -5.22
C ALA A 252 -12.56 -6.98 -4.49
N GLU A 253 -13.82 -7.19 -4.87
CA GLU A 253 -14.68 -8.25 -4.33
C GLU A 253 -14.04 -9.62 -4.56
N LEU A 254 -13.62 -9.92 -5.80
CA LEU A 254 -12.92 -11.18 -6.09
C LEU A 254 -11.58 -11.28 -5.35
N SER A 255 -10.81 -10.19 -5.28
CA SER A 255 -9.53 -10.16 -4.56
C SER A 255 -9.72 -10.47 -3.07
N LEU A 256 -10.76 -9.93 -2.44
CA LEU A 256 -11.10 -10.23 -1.05
C LEU A 256 -11.36 -11.73 -0.85
N GLU A 257 -12.09 -12.38 -1.77
CA GLU A 257 -12.36 -13.82 -1.68
C GLU A 257 -11.11 -14.70 -1.80
N VAL A 258 -10.13 -14.30 -2.63
CA VAL A 258 -8.98 -15.16 -2.99
C VAL A 258 -7.65 -14.77 -2.36
N ASN A 259 -7.56 -13.59 -1.74
CA ASN A 259 -6.32 -13.04 -1.18
C ASN A 259 -6.34 -12.82 0.34
N PHE A 260 -7.47 -13.06 1.02
CA PHE A 260 -7.53 -13.02 2.48
C PHE A 260 -7.57 -14.42 3.08
N GLU A 261 -6.76 -14.64 4.12
CA GLU A 261 -6.94 -15.77 5.03
C GLU A 261 -7.88 -15.33 6.16
N LEU A 262 -9.17 -15.61 5.99
CA LEU A 262 -10.19 -15.31 7.00
C LEU A 262 -10.27 -16.45 8.03
N LEU A 263 -9.85 -16.16 9.25
CA LEU A 263 -9.89 -17.07 10.38
C LEU A 263 -11.26 -17.03 11.08
N ASP A 264 -11.71 -18.18 11.57
CA ASP A 264 -13.00 -18.33 12.27
C ASP A 264 -12.97 -17.86 13.73
N ALA A 265 -11.78 -17.68 14.32
CA ALA A 265 -11.58 -17.19 15.67
C ALA A 265 -10.36 -16.25 15.75
N PRO A 266 -10.38 -15.25 16.65
CA PRO A 266 -9.22 -14.39 16.85
C PRO A 266 -8.07 -15.17 17.53
N ILE A 267 -6.84 -14.72 17.28
CA ILE A 267 -5.63 -15.34 17.81
C ILE A 267 -5.14 -14.59 19.05
N TYR A 268 -4.98 -15.30 20.16
CA TYR A 268 -4.44 -14.70 21.39
C TYR A 268 -2.91 -14.61 21.42
N LYS A 269 -2.20 -15.61 20.88
CA LYS A 269 -0.73 -15.63 20.84
C LYS A 269 -0.24 -15.91 19.43
N VAL A 270 0.52 -14.98 18.88
CA VAL A 270 1.13 -15.09 17.55
C VAL A 270 2.65 -15.01 17.69
N VAL A 271 3.35 -15.94 17.05
CA VAL A 271 4.80 -15.92 16.92
C VAL A 271 5.12 -15.72 15.44
N VAL A 272 5.81 -14.62 15.13
CA VAL A 272 6.24 -14.30 13.76
C VAL A 272 7.75 -14.41 13.70
N TYR A 273 8.26 -15.13 12.70
CA TYR A 273 9.67 -15.13 12.36
C TYR A 273 9.95 -14.12 11.25
N LEU A 274 11.04 -13.38 11.40
CA LEU A 274 11.58 -12.49 10.38
C LEU A 274 12.85 -13.10 9.80
N ASP A 275 12.79 -13.46 8.52
CA ASP A 275 13.95 -13.97 7.79
C ASP A 275 15.14 -12.99 7.90
N PRO A 276 16.31 -13.46 8.37
CA PRO A 276 17.48 -12.61 8.50
C PRO A 276 17.92 -11.99 7.19
N GLU A 277 17.70 -12.60 6.03
CA GLU A 277 18.10 -12.05 4.74
C GLU A 277 17.23 -10.88 4.29
N GLU A 278 15.93 -10.89 4.63
CA GLU A 278 14.96 -9.88 4.21
C GLU A 278 14.81 -8.72 5.23
N PHE A 279 14.81 -9.03 6.53
CA PHE A 279 14.38 -8.08 7.55
C PHE A 279 15.55 -7.58 8.41
N LYS A 280 16.02 -6.37 8.10
CA LYS A 280 17.14 -5.70 8.81
C LYS A 280 16.71 -4.55 9.73
N SER A 281 15.45 -4.11 9.63
CA SER A 281 14.90 -3.01 10.42
C SER A 281 13.47 -3.29 10.88
N THR A 282 12.98 -2.55 11.87
CA THR A 282 11.55 -2.57 12.21
C THR A 282 10.68 -1.93 11.12
N TRP A 283 11.24 -1.07 10.27
CA TRP A 283 10.53 -0.47 9.14
C TRP A 283 9.90 -1.55 8.25
N LEU A 284 10.70 -2.55 7.90
CA LEU A 284 10.25 -3.74 7.19
C LEU A 284 9.62 -4.77 8.14
N GLY A 285 10.24 -4.99 9.30
CA GLY A 285 9.84 -6.03 10.26
C GLY A 285 8.43 -5.87 10.81
N ASN A 286 7.92 -4.65 10.90
CA ASN A 286 6.56 -4.35 11.36
C ASN A 286 5.47 -4.84 10.39
N LYS A 287 5.81 -5.39 9.21
CA LYS A 287 4.87 -6.25 8.46
C LYS A 287 4.29 -7.35 9.36
N SER A 288 5.05 -7.84 10.35
CA SER A 288 4.57 -8.75 11.39
C SER A 288 3.35 -8.21 12.14
N ILE A 289 3.27 -6.91 12.38
CA ILE A 289 2.15 -6.22 13.03
C ILE A 289 1.04 -5.95 12.01
N TYR A 290 1.39 -5.32 10.88
CA TYR A 290 0.41 -4.84 9.89
C TYR A 290 -0.46 -5.98 9.34
N ARG A 291 0.15 -7.14 9.12
CA ARG A 291 -0.48 -8.29 8.46
C ARG A 291 -1.26 -9.17 9.42
N THR A 292 -1.01 -9.08 10.73
CA THR A 292 -1.62 -9.96 11.74
C THR A 292 -2.61 -9.25 12.66
N ARG A 293 -2.55 -7.91 12.77
CA ARG A 293 -3.40 -7.14 13.70
C ARG A 293 -4.91 -7.36 13.53
N MET A 294 -5.36 -7.70 12.32
CA MET A 294 -6.76 -8.01 12.03
C MET A 294 -7.18 -9.40 12.56
N ALA A 295 -6.23 -10.29 12.80
CA ALA A 295 -6.45 -11.61 13.39
C ALA A 295 -6.21 -11.65 14.90
N ILE A 296 -5.36 -10.77 15.44
CA ILE A 296 -5.01 -10.77 16.87
C ILE A 296 -6.21 -10.31 17.73
N ALA A 297 -6.47 -11.06 18.79
CA ALA A 297 -7.46 -10.74 19.82
C ALA A 297 -7.07 -9.49 20.62
N ASP A 298 -8.06 -8.79 21.18
CA ASP A 298 -7.78 -7.79 22.21
C ASP A 298 -7.13 -8.47 23.42
N ASP A 299 -6.19 -7.79 24.07
CA ASP A 299 -5.28 -8.30 25.11
C ASP A 299 -4.34 -9.43 24.68
N GLY A 300 -4.28 -9.72 23.38
CA GLY A 300 -3.39 -10.72 22.79
C GLY A 300 -1.90 -10.34 22.85
N GLU A 301 -1.07 -11.23 22.32
CA GLU A 301 0.38 -11.12 22.30
C GLU A 301 0.93 -11.47 20.91
N LEU A 302 1.76 -10.57 20.38
CA LEU A 302 2.56 -10.77 19.18
C LEU A 302 4.04 -10.82 19.59
N ILE A 303 4.69 -11.96 19.34
CA ILE A 303 6.12 -12.17 19.56
C ILE A 303 6.80 -12.17 18.20
N VAL A 304 7.81 -11.31 18.02
CA VAL A 304 8.54 -11.16 16.75
C VAL A 304 9.99 -11.63 16.93
N LEU A 305 10.32 -12.80 16.37
CA LEU A 305 11.67 -13.34 16.34
C LEU A 305 12.46 -12.68 15.20
N ALA A 306 13.40 -11.80 15.54
CA ALA A 306 13.99 -10.84 14.61
C ALA A 306 15.54 -10.88 14.59
N PRO A 307 16.14 -11.98 14.10
CA PRO A 307 17.58 -12.24 14.24
C PRO A 307 18.52 -11.23 13.59
N SER A 308 18.08 -10.50 12.56
CA SER A 308 18.91 -9.50 11.87
C SER A 308 18.42 -8.05 12.01
N VAL A 309 17.39 -7.80 12.82
CA VAL A 309 16.92 -6.42 13.06
C VAL A 309 17.94 -5.69 13.92
N ALA A 310 18.52 -4.62 13.35
CA ALA A 310 19.59 -3.83 13.95
C ALA A 310 19.31 -2.32 14.01
N ARG A 311 18.19 -1.88 13.42
CA ARG A 311 17.76 -0.49 13.39
C ARG A 311 16.24 -0.41 13.29
N PHE A 312 15.68 0.76 13.51
CA PHE A 312 14.26 1.01 13.38
C PHE A 312 13.87 1.48 11.99
N GLY A 313 14.60 2.46 11.43
CA GLY A 313 14.36 3.03 10.10
C GLY A 313 15.25 2.41 8.99
N GLU A 314 14.89 2.62 7.73
CA GLU A 314 15.74 2.22 6.59
C GLU A 314 16.88 3.22 6.33
N ASP A 315 16.63 4.51 6.57
CA ASP A 315 17.65 5.55 6.56
C ASP A 315 17.85 6.17 7.95
N LYS A 316 18.97 6.85 8.12
CA LYS A 316 19.39 7.43 9.41
C LYS A 316 18.39 8.44 9.96
N ARG A 317 17.77 9.27 9.11
CA ARG A 317 16.84 10.30 9.56
C ARG A 317 15.54 9.70 10.06
N ILE A 318 15.00 8.72 9.34
CA ILE A 318 13.81 7.98 9.78
C ILE A 318 14.09 7.19 11.06
N ASP A 319 15.28 6.57 11.17
CA ASP A 319 15.71 5.87 12.38
C ASP A 319 15.73 6.79 13.61
N GLU A 320 16.33 7.98 13.48
CA GLU A 320 16.36 9.01 14.53
C GLU A 320 14.94 9.44 14.96
N LEU A 321 14.03 9.65 14.00
CA LEU A 321 12.64 10.03 14.29
C LEU A 321 11.89 8.91 15.03
N ILE A 322 12.07 7.65 14.62
CA ILE A 322 11.43 6.52 15.31
C ILE A 322 11.96 6.39 16.73
N ARG A 323 13.27 6.51 16.94
CA ARG A 323 13.87 6.50 18.28
C ARG A 323 13.38 7.63 19.17
N LYS A 324 13.17 8.82 18.59
CA LYS A 324 12.72 10.01 19.32
C LYS A 324 11.27 9.93 19.77
N TYR A 325 10.38 9.45 18.91
CA TYR A 325 8.93 9.49 19.16
C TYR A 325 8.34 8.14 19.60
N GLY A 326 8.95 7.05 19.16
CA GLY A 326 8.47 5.69 19.43
C GLY A 326 7.13 5.37 18.75
N TYR A 327 6.82 4.07 18.71
CA TYR A 327 5.51 3.56 18.31
C TYR A 327 4.52 3.85 19.43
N ARG A 328 3.57 4.76 19.18
CA ARG A 328 2.59 5.27 20.14
C ARG A 328 1.21 5.30 19.50
N THR A 329 0.18 5.49 20.31
CA THR A 329 -1.20 5.55 19.81
C THR A 329 -1.39 6.71 18.83
N THR A 330 -2.38 6.61 17.95
CA THR A 330 -2.68 7.68 16.99
C THR A 330 -2.80 9.07 17.65
N PRO A 331 -3.54 9.26 18.77
CA PRO A 331 -3.61 10.56 19.44
C PRO A 331 -2.24 11.08 19.94
N GLU A 332 -1.37 10.20 20.44
CA GLU A 332 -0.04 10.57 20.93
C GLU A 332 0.89 10.98 19.77
N VAL A 333 0.88 10.24 18.66
CA VAL A 333 1.67 10.59 17.47
C VAL A 333 1.18 11.92 16.86
N LEU A 334 -0.13 12.15 16.83
CA LEU A 334 -0.69 13.44 16.40
C LEU A 334 -0.27 14.59 17.33
N ALA A 335 -0.21 14.37 18.65
CA ALA A 335 0.31 15.35 19.59
C ALA A 335 1.79 15.65 19.34
N HIS A 336 2.62 14.62 19.09
CA HIS A 336 4.02 14.80 18.70
C HIS A 336 4.18 15.58 17.39
N LEU A 337 3.36 15.25 16.38
CA LEU A 337 3.38 15.93 15.09
C LEU A 337 3.00 17.41 15.21
N ASN A 338 1.99 17.73 16.02
CA ASN A 338 1.59 19.10 16.30
C ASN A 338 2.66 19.90 17.06
N ALA A 339 3.38 19.26 17.97
CA ALA A 339 4.39 19.91 18.81
C ALA A 339 5.78 20.01 18.16
N ASN A 340 6.07 19.24 17.10
CA ASN A 340 7.44 19.11 16.58
C ASN A 340 7.53 19.22 15.05
N ARG A 341 8.28 20.22 14.58
CA ARG A 341 8.45 20.52 13.14
C ARG A 341 9.17 19.41 12.37
N ASP A 342 10.09 18.68 13.02
CA ASP A 342 10.81 17.59 12.39
C ASP A 342 9.88 16.44 11.99
N LEU A 343 8.93 16.04 12.84
CA LEU A 343 7.96 15.00 12.53
C LEU A 343 6.90 15.49 11.54
N MET A 344 6.45 16.73 11.67
CA MET A 344 5.50 17.36 10.72
C MET A 344 6.04 17.38 9.28
N LYS A 345 7.35 17.59 9.11
CA LYS A 345 8.00 17.51 7.80
C LYS A 345 8.16 16.08 7.29
N ASN A 346 8.01 15.06 8.14
CA ASN A 346 8.27 13.65 7.80
C ASN A 346 6.99 12.80 8.02
N LEU A 347 5.95 13.08 7.24
CA LEU A 347 4.65 12.40 7.35
C LEU A 347 4.71 10.88 7.11
N SER A 348 5.70 10.41 6.34
CA SER A 348 5.99 8.99 6.17
C SER A 348 6.40 8.34 7.50
N ALA A 349 7.25 9.00 8.28
CA ALA A 349 7.64 8.54 9.61
C ALA A 349 6.43 8.54 10.56
N ALA A 350 5.64 9.63 10.57
CA ALA A 350 4.44 9.71 11.41
C ALA A 350 3.43 8.59 11.08
N ALA A 351 3.20 8.31 9.79
CA ALA A 351 2.35 7.22 9.35
C ALA A 351 2.89 5.85 9.81
N HIS A 352 4.20 5.64 9.68
CA HIS A 352 4.87 4.40 10.11
C HIS A 352 4.77 4.17 11.63
N LEU A 353 4.92 5.22 12.44
CA LEU A 353 4.76 5.14 13.90
C LEU A 353 3.35 4.69 14.30
N ILE A 354 2.32 5.26 13.67
CA ILE A 354 0.92 4.89 13.89
C ILE A 354 0.65 3.46 13.42
N HIS A 355 1.15 3.08 12.23
CA HIS A 355 0.95 1.73 11.70
C HIS A 355 1.63 0.65 12.55
N GLY A 356 2.80 0.96 13.12
CA GLY A 356 3.56 0.06 13.99
C GLY A 356 3.04 -0.01 15.44
N SER A 357 2.08 0.83 15.80
CA SER A 357 1.41 0.79 17.11
C SER A 357 0.33 -0.29 17.15
N SER A 358 0.17 -0.93 18.31
CA SER A 358 -0.97 -1.82 18.57
C SER A 358 -2.27 -1.06 18.89
N GLU A 359 -2.21 0.27 19.00
CA GLU A 359 -3.29 1.13 19.51
C GLU A 359 -3.81 0.66 20.87
N GLY A 360 -2.94 0.06 21.70
CA GLY A 360 -3.30 -0.51 23.00
C GLY A 360 -4.08 -1.82 22.96
N ARG A 361 -4.33 -2.39 21.77
CA ARG A 361 -5.15 -3.61 21.62
C ARG A 361 -4.43 -4.88 22.05
N PHE A 362 -3.13 -4.98 21.80
CA PHE A 362 -2.33 -6.19 22.08
C PHE A 362 -0.91 -5.79 22.44
N ARG A 363 -0.18 -6.71 23.09
CA ARG A 363 1.23 -6.53 23.42
C ARG A 363 2.11 -6.98 22.27
N ILE A 364 3.15 -6.21 21.98
CA ILE A 364 4.15 -6.53 20.96
C ILE A 364 5.47 -6.73 21.69
N THR A 365 6.05 -7.93 21.55
CA THR A 365 7.37 -8.26 22.08
C THR A 365 8.31 -8.49 20.90
N TYR A 366 9.31 -7.63 20.76
CA TYR A 366 10.38 -7.81 19.77
C TYR A 366 11.56 -8.57 20.40
N CYS A 367 12.05 -9.57 19.68
CA CYS A 367 13.23 -10.33 20.03
C CYS A 367 14.33 -10.07 18.99
N PRO A 368 15.00 -8.90 19.04
CA PRO A 368 15.99 -8.51 18.04
C PRO A 368 17.33 -9.24 18.25
N GLY A 369 18.09 -9.40 17.17
CA GLY A 369 19.46 -9.91 17.24
C GLY A 369 20.53 -8.85 17.56
N HIS A 370 20.24 -7.57 17.34
CA HIS A 370 21.26 -6.51 17.40
C HIS A 370 20.83 -5.23 18.15
N LEU A 371 19.55 -5.10 18.52
CA LEU A 371 19.07 -3.99 19.35
C LEU A 371 19.06 -4.39 20.82
N THR A 372 19.44 -3.45 21.68
CA THR A 372 19.41 -3.64 23.14
C THR A 372 17.98 -3.59 23.68
N LYS A 373 17.81 -4.08 24.92
CA LYS A 373 16.53 -3.99 25.64
C LYS A 373 16.05 -2.55 25.75
N GLU A 374 16.95 -1.65 26.15
CA GLU A 374 16.66 -0.23 26.35
C GLU A 374 16.21 0.44 25.05
N GLU A 375 16.84 0.10 23.91
CA GLU A 375 16.43 0.62 22.61
C GLU A 375 15.02 0.17 22.23
N VAL A 376 14.72 -1.12 22.35
CA VAL A 376 13.39 -1.67 22.01
C VAL A 376 12.30 -1.09 22.90
N GLU A 377 12.55 -1.03 24.21
CA GLU A 377 11.59 -0.50 25.17
C GLU A 377 11.39 1.02 25.00
N SER A 378 12.43 1.78 24.63
CA SER A 378 12.32 3.22 24.38
C SER A 378 11.31 3.56 23.28
N VAL A 379 11.22 2.71 22.25
CA VAL A 379 10.26 2.90 21.15
C VAL A 379 8.87 2.33 21.47
N GLY A 380 8.62 1.78 22.67
CA GLY A 380 7.30 1.34 23.12
C GLY A 380 6.96 -0.12 22.83
N PHE A 381 7.93 -0.94 22.44
CA PHE A 381 7.75 -2.39 22.34
C PHE A 381 8.24 -3.09 23.61
N GLY A 382 7.70 -4.28 23.89
CA GLY A 382 8.31 -5.20 24.84
C GLY A 382 9.58 -5.82 24.26
N TYR A 383 10.54 -6.13 25.12
CA TYR A 383 11.75 -6.84 24.74
C TYR A 383 11.68 -8.31 25.17
N GLY A 384 12.13 -9.22 24.30
CA GLY A 384 12.42 -10.60 24.65
C GLY A 384 13.83 -10.99 24.18
N ASP A 385 14.57 -11.77 24.99
CA ASP A 385 15.86 -12.30 24.55
C ASP A 385 15.65 -13.29 23.39
N LEU A 386 16.34 -13.04 22.27
CA LEU A 386 16.17 -13.83 21.05
C LEU A 386 16.58 -15.30 21.26
N LYS A 387 17.64 -15.57 22.03
CA LYS A 387 18.13 -16.93 22.23
C LYS A 387 17.14 -17.73 23.07
N GLU A 388 16.62 -17.15 24.14
CA GLU A 388 15.59 -17.76 24.99
C GLU A 388 14.30 -18.00 24.20
N MET A 389 13.81 -16.99 23.49
CA MET A 389 12.56 -17.10 22.71
C MET A 389 12.69 -18.05 21.53
N SER A 390 13.87 -18.14 20.88
CA SER A 390 14.12 -19.12 19.81
C SER A 390 14.24 -20.55 20.34
N ALA A 391 14.65 -20.73 21.61
CA ALA A 391 14.63 -22.04 22.24
C ALA A 391 13.20 -22.48 22.59
N LYS A 392 12.36 -21.53 23.05
CA LYS A 392 10.93 -21.77 23.30
C LYS A 392 10.15 -22.02 22.01
N TYR A 393 10.46 -21.28 20.95
CA TYR A 393 9.81 -21.34 19.64
C TYR A 393 10.81 -21.76 18.55
N PRO A 394 11.20 -23.05 18.48
CA PRO A 394 12.22 -23.52 17.56
C PRO A 394 11.70 -23.54 16.12
N VAL A 395 11.91 -22.43 15.38
CA VAL A 395 11.39 -22.17 14.02
C VAL A 395 11.50 -23.37 13.07
N ALA A 396 12.64 -24.08 13.08
CA ALA A 396 12.87 -25.25 12.21
C ALA A 396 11.92 -26.46 12.47
N LYS A 397 11.18 -26.45 13.58
CA LYS A 397 10.21 -27.49 13.96
C LYS A 397 8.76 -27.02 13.89
N LEU A 398 8.54 -25.72 13.61
CA LEU A 398 7.21 -25.14 13.55
C LEU A 398 6.65 -25.24 12.13
N GLN A 399 5.33 -25.33 12.04
CA GLN A 399 4.59 -25.22 10.79
C GLN A 399 3.77 -23.93 10.81
N ASP A 400 3.55 -23.30 9.66
CA ASP A 400 2.65 -22.15 9.59
C ASP A 400 1.25 -22.52 10.09
N GLY A 401 0.62 -21.60 10.82
CA GLY A 401 -0.67 -21.82 11.47
C GLY A 401 -0.55 -22.30 12.91
N TRP A 402 -1.47 -23.18 13.33
CA TRP A 402 -1.59 -23.55 14.74
C TRP A 402 -0.51 -24.53 15.21
N ASN A 403 0.10 -24.18 16.34
CA ASN A 403 1.08 -24.98 17.07
C ASN A 403 0.72 -25.00 18.57
N VAL A 404 1.38 -25.90 19.30
CA VAL A 404 1.27 -26.01 20.77
C VAL A 404 2.70 -26.06 21.31
N ASP A 405 3.00 -25.25 22.32
CA ASP A 405 4.33 -25.24 22.94
C ASP A 405 4.49 -26.39 23.96
N ALA A 406 5.67 -26.48 24.56
CA ALA A 406 5.98 -27.54 25.52
C ALA A 406 5.12 -27.49 26.80
N ASP A 407 4.55 -26.33 27.11
CA ASP A 407 3.69 -26.10 28.29
C ASP A 407 2.20 -26.34 27.97
N GLY A 408 1.88 -26.72 26.72
CA GLY A 408 0.51 -26.95 26.27
C GLY A 408 -0.22 -25.67 25.82
N GLU A 409 0.47 -24.54 25.73
CA GLU A 409 -0.10 -23.28 25.27
C GLU A 409 -0.21 -23.27 23.75
N ARG A 410 -1.39 -22.94 23.23
CA ARG A 410 -1.65 -22.85 21.80
C ARG A 410 -1.23 -21.49 21.26
N PHE A 411 -0.48 -21.47 20.16
CA PHE A 411 -0.07 -20.25 19.47
C PHE A 411 -0.15 -20.42 17.95
N PHE A 412 -0.25 -19.30 17.23
CA PHE A 412 -0.24 -19.26 15.78
C PHE A 412 1.15 -18.83 15.29
N PHE A 413 1.76 -19.59 14.40
CA PHE A 413 3.08 -19.32 13.86
C PHE A 413 3.00 -18.81 12.43
N ILE A 414 3.82 -17.80 12.11
CA ILE A 414 3.99 -17.25 10.75
C ILE A 414 5.49 -17.18 10.45
N SER A 415 5.92 -17.96 9.47
CA SER A 415 7.30 -18.05 9.01
C SER A 415 7.74 -16.88 8.14
N ASN A 416 6.80 -16.27 7.40
CA ASN A 416 7.06 -15.09 6.58
C ASN A 416 5.82 -14.16 6.52
N PRO A 417 5.84 -13.01 7.20
CA PRO A 417 4.71 -12.07 7.21
C PRO A 417 4.54 -11.31 5.88
N ALA A 418 5.50 -11.33 4.96
CA ALA A 418 5.35 -10.68 3.65
C ALA A 418 4.42 -11.43 2.69
N LEU A 419 4.14 -12.71 2.95
CA LEU A 419 3.43 -13.59 2.02
C LEU A 419 1.93 -13.74 2.28
N GLY A 420 1.41 -13.19 3.38
CA GLY A 420 0.03 -13.40 3.80
C GLY A 420 -0.60 -12.20 4.50
N LEU A 421 -1.92 -12.25 4.61
CA LEU A 421 -2.73 -11.29 5.35
C LEU A 421 -3.82 -12.07 6.10
N TRP A 422 -3.82 -11.97 7.43
CA TRP A 422 -4.70 -12.72 8.31
C TRP A 422 -5.72 -11.79 8.95
N ALA A 423 -6.99 -12.16 8.90
CA ALA A 423 -8.05 -11.43 9.56
C ALA A 423 -9.04 -12.37 10.23
N TYR A 424 -9.49 -12.02 11.44
CA TYR A 424 -10.62 -12.69 12.07
C TYR A 424 -11.92 -12.17 11.44
N ARG A 425 -12.78 -13.09 10.97
CA ARG A 425 -14.04 -12.77 10.29
C ARG A 425 -14.90 -11.76 11.04
N GLY A 426 -15.10 -11.94 12.35
CA GLY A 426 -15.94 -11.06 13.15
C GLY A 426 -15.39 -9.62 13.25
N ARG A 427 -14.06 -9.44 13.22
CA ARG A 427 -13.47 -8.09 13.20
C ARG A 427 -13.63 -7.42 11.84
N PHE A 428 -13.45 -8.18 10.76
CA PHE A 428 -13.60 -7.68 9.40
C PHE A 428 -15.05 -7.19 9.15
N GLU A 429 -16.04 -7.99 9.55
CA GLU A 429 -17.46 -7.69 9.45
C GLU A 429 -17.91 -6.59 10.43
N GLY A 430 -17.43 -6.63 11.69
CA GLY A 430 -17.81 -5.66 12.72
C GLY A 430 -17.35 -4.22 12.42
N SER A 431 -16.15 -4.07 11.84
CA SER A 431 -15.61 -2.75 11.50
C SER A 431 -16.22 -2.13 10.22
N SER A 432 -17.15 -2.82 9.53
CA SER A 432 -17.97 -2.29 8.43
C SER A 432 -19.12 -1.41 8.93
N THR A 433 -19.42 -1.46 10.23
CA THR A 433 -20.49 -0.66 10.84
C THR A 433 -19.91 0.70 11.23
N PRO A 434 -20.43 1.84 10.74
CA PRO A 434 -19.96 3.15 11.18
C PRO A 434 -20.18 3.27 12.70
N ALA A 435 -19.12 3.54 13.45
CA ALA A 435 -19.25 3.85 14.86
C ALA A 435 -20.00 5.19 15.00
N THR A 436 -21.26 5.15 15.44
CA THR A 436 -21.99 6.31 15.95
C THR A 436 -21.30 6.78 17.24
N THR A 437 -20.31 7.65 17.11
CA THR A 437 -19.71 8.33 18.26
C THR A 437 -19.81 9.83 18.08
N SER A 438 -20.85 10.40 18.70
CA SER A 438 -20.94 11.82 19.01
C SER A 438 -19.95 12.14 20.11
N THR A 439 -18.80 12.70 19.74
CA THR A 439 -17.91 13.37 20.70
C THR A 439 -17.37 14.64 20.05
N SER A 440 -17.71 15.78 20.64
CA SER A 440 -17.23 17.09 20.25
C SER A 440 -15.73 17.18 20.47
N ALA A 441 -14.93 16.97 19.43
CA ALA A 441 -13.50 17.23 19.45
C ALA A 441 -13.25 18.72 19.22
N GLN A 442 -12.47 19.35 20.10
CA GLN A 442 -12.02 20.72 19.94
C GLN A 442 -11.16 20.85 18.68
N THR A 443 -11.50 21.86 17.88
CA THR A 443 -10.87 22.22 16.62
C THR A 443 -9.45 22.74 16.90
N THR A 444 -8.42 22.06 16.39
CA THR A 444 -7.06 22.60 16.37
C THR A 444 -6.79 23.17 14.98
N SER A 445 -6.70 24.51 14.89
CA SER A 445 -6.23 25.19 13.69
C SER A 445 -4.69 25.14 13.68
N LEU A 446 -4.09 24.82 12.54
CA LEU A 446 -2.63 24.74 12.34
C LEU A 446 -1.96 26.12 12.20
N SER A 447 -2.37 27.09 13.01
CA SER A 447 -1.69 28.38 13.09
C SER A 447 -1.58 28.83 14.53
N SER A 448 -0.43 28.59 15.16
CA SER A 448 0.32 29.63 15.87
C SER A 448 1.50 29.04 16.66
N ALA A 449 2.64 29.72 16.49
CA ALA A 449 3.85 29.74 17.30
C ALA A 449 4.82 28.54 17.20
N ALA A 450 5.87 28.71 16.37
CA ALA A 450 7.18 28.12 16.66
C ALA A 450 8.34 28.96 16.10
N ASP A 451 9.36 29.08 16.95
CA ASP A 451 10.62 29.83 16.85
C ASP A 451 11.38 29.68 15.51
N THR A 452 11.99 30.77 15.04
CA THR A 452 12.48 30.94 13.65
C THR A 452 13.98 30.71 13.44
N THR A 453 14.67 29.91 14.27
CA THR A 453 16.15 29.89 14.28
C THR A 453 16.83 28.54 14.08
N GLU A 454 16.30 27.65 13.22
CA GLU A 454 17.05 26.47 12.75
C GLU A 454 17.12 26.39 11.22
N ALA A 455 18.30 26.69 10.68
CA ALA A 455 18.69 26.33 9.33
C ALA A 455 19.17 24.86 9.35
N CYS A 456 18.52 23.98 8.59
CA CYS A 456 18.89 22.56 8.54
C CYS A 456 18.92 22.07 7.09
N LEU A 457 20.05 21.42 6.76
CA LEU A 457 20.47 20.96 5.45
C LEU A 457 19.61 19.76 4.98
N ASP A 458 19.04 19.90 3.79
CA ASP A 458 18.20 18.90 3.13
C ASP A 458 19.00 17.65 2.73
N ALA A 459 18.65 16.52 3.35
CA ALA A 459 18.85 15.17 2.83
C ALA A 459 17.98 14.20 3.66
N GLY A 460 16.66 14.19 3.46
CA GLY A 460 15.78 13.25 4.16
C GLY A 460 14.34 13.29 3.64
N VAL A 461 13.74 12.11 3.47
CA VAL A 461 12.44 11.84 2.86
C VAL A 461 11.30 12.45 3.69
N GLY A 462 10.99 13.73 3.45
CA GLY A 462 9.93 14.42 4.16
C GLY A 462 9.29 15.54 3.34
N GLY A 463 7.99 15.41 3.08
CA GLY A 463 7.15 16.43 2.46
C GLY A 463 5.71 16.22 2.91
N GLY A 464 4.99 17.31 3.17
CA GLY A 464 3.58 17.32 3.59
C GLY A 464 2.98 18.70 3.30
N PRO A 465 1.66 18.83 3.14
CA PRO A 465 1.02 20.07 2.69
C PRO A 465 0.98 21.17 3.77
N PHE A 466 1.42 20.87 4.99
CA PHE A 466 1.44 21.79 6.12
C PHE A 466 2.32 23.00 5.78
N LYS A 467 1.66 24.08 5.35
CA LYS A 467 2.35 25.33 5.01
C LYS A 467 2.95 25.91 6.28
N HIS A 468 4.23 26.27 6.18
CA HIS A 468 4.96 26.97 7.22
C HIS A 468 4.30 28.31 7.50
N THR A 469 3.60 28.44 8.62
CA THR A 469 3.33 29.73 9.26
C THR A 469 4.00 29.76 10.60
#